data_AF-A0A6A1VCI2-F1
#
_entry.id   AF-A0A6A1VCI2-F1
#
_cell.length_a   1.000
_cell.length_b   1.000
_cell.length_c   1.000
_cell.angle_alpha   90.00
_cell.angle_beta   90.00
_cell.angle_gamma   90.00
#
_symmetry.space_group_name_H-M   'P 1'
#
loop_
_entity.id
_entity.type
_entity.pdbx_description
1 polymer ?
#
loop_
_entity_poly.entity_id
_entity_poly.type
_entity_poly.pdbx_seq_one_letter_code
_entity_poly.pdbx_strand_id
1 'polypeptide(L)'
;MASSRLMLATRTASYLRISVPFRGLSSVVVKDLRYSDSHEWAKVDGNAATIGITDHAQDHLGDAVYVELPEIGASVSQGGSFGAVESVKASSDVYSPVSGKIIEVNEELSSSPGLVRGIRLD
;
A
#
# COMPACT_ATOMS: atom_id res chain seq x y z
N MET A 1 -22.50 -6.21 -38.59
CA MET A 1 -21.45 -5.18 -38.59
C MET A 1 -20.91 -5.08 -37.18
N ALA A 2 -19.68 -5.56 -36.99
CA ALA A 2 -18.96 -5.49 -35.73
C ALA A 2 -18.54 -4.05 -35.43
N SER A 3 -18.53 -3.68 -34.15
CA SER A 3 -17.34 -3.05 -33.56
C SER A 3 -17.47 -3.03 -32.04
N SER A 4 -16.71 -3.92 -31.40
CA SER A 4 -16.38 -3.87 -29.98
C SER A 4 -15.62 -2.58 -29.69
N ARG A 5 -16.10 -1.79 -28.72
CA ARG A 5 -15.25 -0.85 -27.99
C ARG A 5 -14.85 -1.51 -26.68
N LEU A 6 -13.80 -2.31 -26.76
CA LEU A 6 -13.04 -2.76 -25.61
C LEU A 6 -12.35 -1.52 -25.02
N MET A 7 -12.96 -0.89 -24.01
CA MET A 7 -12.22 0.05 -23.18
C MET A 7 -11.27 -0.77 -22.31
N LEU A 8 -10.03 -0.88 -22.78
CA LEU A 8 -8.92 -1.40 -21.99
C LEU A 8 -8.69 -0.41 -20.84
N ALA A 9 -9.33 -0.68 -19.69
CA ALA A 9 -9.07 0.04 -18.46
C ALA A 9 -7.68 -0.37 -17.97
N THR A 10 -6.68 0.44 -18.30
CA THR A 10 -5.33 0.35 -17.75
C THR A 10 -5.43 0.69 -16.25
N ARG A 11 -5.61 -0.32 -15.40
CA ARG A 11 -5.70 -0.15 -13.94
C ARG A 11 -4.29 -0.23 -13.35
N THR A 12 -3.58 0.88 -13.30
CA THR A 12 -2.35 1.02 -12.52
C THR A 12 -2.75 0.95 -11.04
N ALA A 13 -2.28 -0.08 -10.33
CA ALA A 13 -2.63 -0.31 -8.93
C ALA A 13 -1.78 0.57 -8.01
N SER A 14 -2.42 1.09 -6.97
CA SER A 14 -1.90 2.01 -5.95
C SER A 14 -0.97 1.26 -4.98
N TYR A 15 0.34 1.52 -5.03
CA TYR A 15 1.28 0.88 -4.10
C TYR A 15 2.56 1.68 -3.81
N LEU A 16 3.02 1.65 -2.55
CA LEU A 16 4.38 2.02 -2.12
C LEU A 16 5.35 0.90 -2.53
N ARG A 17 6.66 1.14 -2.77
CA ARG A 17 7.68 0.07 -2.90
C ARG A 17 8.87 0.34 -1.96
N ILE A 18 9.39 -0.70 -1.31
CA ILE A 18 10.52 -0.68 -0.35
C ILE A 18 11.55 -1.73 -0.70
N SER A 19 12.84 -1.40 -0.77
CA SER A 19 13.87 -2.39 -1.14
C SER A 19 14.17 -3.42 -0.03
N VAL A 20 14.17 -4.74 -0.32
CA VAL A 20 14.52 -5.88 0.58
C VAL A 20 15.59 -6.83 -0.03
N PRO A 21 16.54 -7.38 0.77
CA PRO A 21 17.54 -8.35 0.28
C PRO A 21 16.96 -9.77 0.07
N PHE A 22 17.36 -10.42 -1.03
CA PHE A 22 16.65 -11.50 -1.77
C PHE A 22 16.84 -12.97 -1.32
N ARG A 23 15.81 -13.81 -1.56
CA ARG A 23 15.89 -15.22 -2.05
C ARG A 23 14.56 -15.70 -2.70
N GLY A 24 14.52 -15.80 -4.05
CA GLY A 24 13.88 -16.89 -4.84
C GLY A 24 12.40 -16.83 -5.34
N LEU A 25 12.26 -16.82 -6.68
CA LEU A 25 11.19 -17.31 -7.61
C LEU A 25 9.77 -16.67 -7.69
N SER A 26 9.23 -16.71 -8.93
CA SER A 26 8.09 -15.96 -9.49
C SER A 26 6.86 -16.83 -9.77
N SER A 27 5.64 -16.34 -9.49
CA SER A 27 4.40 -16.62 -10.24
C SER A 27 3.30 -15.59 -9.90
N VAL A 28 2.48 -15.20 -10.87
CA VAL A 28 1.34 -14.29 -10.65
C VAL A 28 0.22 -15.03 -9.94
N VAL A 29 0.16 -14.83 -8.62
CA VAL A 29 -1.00 -15.03 -7.75
C VAL A 29 -0.91 -13.94 -6.66
N VAL A 30 -2.03 -13.43 -6.13
CA VAL A 30 -2.04 -12.65 -4.88
C VAL A 30 -1.76 -13.61 -3.70
N LYS A 31 -0.66 -14.38 -3.75
CA LYS A 31 -0.33 -15.47 -2.81
C LYS A 31 0.61 -15.05 -1.68
N ASP A 32 1.18 -13.85 -1.72
CA ASP A 32 2.29 -13.48 -0.84
C ASP A 32 2.08 -12.15 -0.10
N LEU A 33 0.84 -11.92 0.37
CA LEU A 33 0.60 -10.87 1.36
C LEU A 33 1.01 -11.37 2.74
N ARG A 34 1.90 -10.62 3.39
CA ARG A 34 2.22 -10.76 4.80
C ARG A 34 1.50 -9.66 5.56
N TYR A 35 0.83 -10.00 6.65
CA TYR A 35 0.06 -9.05 7.44
C TYR A 35 0.76 -8.78 8.76
N SER A 36 0.69 -7.55 9.25
CA SER A 36 1.06 -7.18 10.62
C SER A 36 -0.14 -7.29 11.56
N ASP A 37 0.13 -7.41 12.85
CA ASP A 37 -0.92 -7.34 13.89
C ASP A 37 -1.56 -5.95 13.97
N SER A 38 -0.84 -4.91 13.50
CA SER A 38 -1.30 -3.52 13.41
C SER A 38 -2.08 -3.21 12.12
N HIS A 39 -2.52 -4.23 11.38
CA HIS A 39 -3.41 -4.11 10.22
C HIS A 39 -2.81 -3.46 8.97
N GLU A 40 -1.50 -3.57 8.76
CA GLU A 40 -0.82 -3.35 7.49
C GLU A 40 -0.59 -4.67 6.74
N TRP A 41 -0.37 -4.58 5.44
CA TRP A 41 0.09 -5.69 4.62
C TRP A 41 1.35 -5.32 3.84
N ALA A 42 2.17 -6.33 3.57
CA ALA A 42 3.32 -6.25 2.68
C ALA A 42 3.22 -7.29 1.56
N LYS A 43 3.40 -6.85 0.31
CA LYS A 43 3.56 -7.71 -0.86
C LYS A 43 5.00 -7.63 -1.36
N VAL A 44 5.76 -8.72 -1.23
CA VAL A 44 7.14 -8.75 -1.70
C VAL A 44 7.18 -9.14 -3.19
N ASP A 45 7.86 -8.34 -4.00
CA ASP A 45 8.16 -8.56 -5.41
C ASP A 45 9.66 -8.34 -5.65
N GLY A 46 10.41 -9.44 -5.74
CA GLY A 46 11.85 -9.44 -5.94
C GLY A 46 12.60 -8.79 -4.78
N ASN A 47 13.25 -7.67 -5.06
CA ASN A 47 13.94 -6.86 -4.06
C ASN A 47 13.11 -5.69 -3.59
N ALA A 48 11.80 -5.63 -3.87
CA ALA A 48 10.92 -4.56 -3.43
C ALA A 48 9.73 -5.13 -2.66
N ALA A 49 9.20 -4.40 -1.69
CA ALA A 49 8.01 -4.74 -0.93
C ALA A 49 7.04 -3.59 -1.02
N THR A 50 5.81 -3.89 -1.42
CA THR A 50 4.72 -2.94 -1.37
C THR A 50 4.01 -3.02 -0.05
N ILE A 51 3.69 -1.87 0.53
CA ILE A 51 2.95 -1.78 1.80
C ILE A 51 1.68 -0.95 1.63
N GLY A 52 0.65 -1.33 2.38
CA GLY A 52 -0.58 -0.57 2.56
C GLY A 52 -1.31 -1.00 3.84
N ILE A 53 -2.46 -0.39 4.10
CA ILE A 53 -3.36 -0.80 5.20
C ILE A 53 -4.33 -1.88 4.72
N THR A 54 -4.82 -2.71 5.63
CA THR A 54 -5.85 -3.72 5.34
C THR A 54 -7.24 -3.11 5.19
N ASP A 55 -8.16 -3.87 4.59
CA ASP A 55 -9.58 -3.50 4.48
C ASP A 55 -10.22 -3.28 5.87
N HIS A 56 -9.85 -4.13 6.84
CA HIS A 56 -10.26 -3.96 8.23
C HIS A 56 -9.84 -2.60 8.82
N ALA A 57 -8.60 -2.19 8.62
CA ALA A 57 -8.13 -0.87 9.08
C ALA A 57 -8.92 0.26 8.40
N GLN A 58 -9.17 0.15 7.10
CA GLN A 58 -9.95 1.13 6.36
C GLN A 58 -11.39 1.25 6.87
N ASP A 59 -12.07 0.13 7.11
CA ASP A 59 -13.44 0.13 7.64
C ASP A 59 -13.52 0.76 9.05
N HIS A 60 -12.50 0.54 9.88
CA HIS A 60 -12.43 1.12 11.21
C HIS A 60 -12.12 2.63 11.18
N LEU A 61 -11.28 3.09 10.26
CA LEU A 61 -10.99 4.50 10.04
C LEU A 61 -12.20 5.24 9.44
N GLY A 62 -12.90 4.60 8.50
CA GLY A 62 -13.88 5.24 7.63
C GLY A 62 -13.21 6.02 6.49
N ASP A 63 -13.94 6.95 5.88
CA ASP A 63 -13.45 7.71 4.73
C ASP A 63 -12.23 8.58 5.08
N ALA A 64 -11.08 8.23 4.50
CA ALA A 64 -9.86 8.99 4.68
C ALA A 64 -9.99 10.38 4.06
N VAL A 65 -9.57 11.40 4.82
CA VAL A 65 -9.55 12.81 4.43
C VAL A 65 -8.13 13.37 4.33
N TYR A 66 -7.15 12.66 4.88
CA TYR A 66 -5.74 13.03 4.78
C TYR A 66 -4.84 11.78 4.86
N VAL A 67 -3.70 11.83 4.15
CA VAL A 67 -2.66 10.83 4.20
C VAL A 67 -1.31 11.52 4.29
N GLU A 68 -0.57 11.23 5.35
CA GLU A 68 0.83 11.60 5.49
C GLU A 68 1.69 10.53 4.81
N LEU A 69 2.38 10.93 3.74
CA LEU A 69 3.28 10.07 2.99
C LEU A 69 4.73 10.25 3.48
N PRO A 70 5.54 9.18 3.51
CA PRO A 70 6.96 9.30 3.79
C PRO A 70 7.69 10.04 2.66
N GLU A 71 8.89 10.53 2.97
CA GLU A 71 9.80 11.05 1.93
C GLU A 71 10.48 9.91 1.16
N ILE A 72 10.55 10.04 -0.17
CA ILE A 72 11.37 9.15 -1.00
C ILE A 72 12.83 9.29 -0.57
N GLY A 73 13.46 8.14 -0.30
CA GLY A 73 14.83 8.06 0.16
C GLY A 73 14.97 7.95 1.67
N ALA A 74 13.91 8.17 2.45
CA ALA A 74 13.91 7.92 3.89
C ALA A 74 14.13 6.43 4.21
N SER A 75 14.78 6.17 5.34
CA SER A 75 14.93 4.82 5.88
C SER A 75 13.81 4.54 6.89
N VAL A 76 13.22 3.35 6.81
CA VAL A 76 12.19 2.88 7.74
C VAL A 76 12.67 1.61 8.44
N SER A 77 12.27 1.46 9.70
CA SER A 77 12.53 0.25 10.49
C SER A 77 11.24 -0.55 10.63
N GLN A 78 11.35 -1.88 10.69
CA GLN A 78 10.23 -2.74 11.06
C GLN A 78 9.62 -2.28 12.40
N GLY A 79 8.29 -2.13 12.44
CA GLY A 79 7.54 -1.61 13.57
C GLY A 79 7.66 -0.09 13.78
N GLY A 80 8.46 0.61 12.97
CA GLY A 80 8.54 2.06 12.99
C GLY A 80 7.44 2.70 12.16
N SER A 81 6.89 3.82 12.64
CA SER A 81 5.96 4.64 11.85
C SER A 81 6.67 5.25 10.65
N PHE A 82 5.99 5.31 9.51
CA PHE A 82 6.48 5.96 8.29
C PHE A 82 5.47 6.92 7.67
N GLY A 83 4.30 7.09 8.28
CA GLY A 83 3.22 7.94 7.80
C GLY A 83 1.97 7.76 8.65
N ALA A 84 0.88 8.39 8.23
CA ALA A 84 -0.39 8.38 8.94
C ALA A 84 -1.57 8.48 7.98
N VAL A 85 -2.72 7.95 8.40
CA VAL A 85 -4.00 8.09 7.69
C VAL A 85 -5.00 8.71 8.65
N GLU A 86 -5.68 9.76 8.19
CA GLU A 86 -6.70 10.44 8.97
C GLU A 86 -8.05 10.41 8.25
N SER A 87 -9.09 10.23 9.05
CA SER A 87 -10.49 10.37 8.66
C SER A 87 -11.15 11.46 9.51
N VAL A 88 -12.43 11.71 9.26
CA VAL A 88 -13.23 12.60 10.13
C VAL A 88 -13.47 12.01 11.53
N LYS A 89 -13.14 10.73 11.76
CA LYS A 89 -13.42 10.00 12.99
C LYS A 89 -12.18 9.67 13.80
N ALA A 90 -11.05 9.45 13.12
CA ALA A 90 -9.83 8.95 13.74
C ALA A 90 -8.58 9.38 12.96
N SER A 91 -7.44 9.36 13.62
CA SER A 91 -6.11 9.45 13.02
C SER A 91 -5.30 8.24 13.49
N SER A 92 -4.59 7.59 12.57
CA SER A 92 -3.77 6.41 12.85
C SER A 92 -2.43 6.51 12.15
N ASP A 93 -1.36 6.32 12.91
CA ASP A 93 -0.04 6.04 12.36
C ASP A 93 -0.08 4.74 11.53
N VAL A 94 0.80 4.65 10.55
CA VAL A 94 1.03 3.45 9.74
C VAL A 94 2.44 2.94 10.01
N TYR A 95 2.54 1.68 10.44
CA TYR A 95 3.81 1.08 10.84
C TYR A 95 4.38 0.20 9.73
N SER A 96 5.69 0.28 9.51
CA SER A 96 6.34 -0.51 8.47
C SER A 96 6.45 -1.97 8.91
N PRO A 97 5.91 -2.95 8.17
CA PRO A 97 6.08 -4.37 8.49
C PRO A 97 7.50 -4.88 8.23
N VAL A 98 8.35 -4.11 7.53
CA VAL A 98 9.73 -4.47 7.17
C VAL A 98 10.67 -3.25 7.28
N SER A 99 11.96 -3.50 7.49
CA SER A 99 12.98 -2.44 7.39
C SER A 99 13.42 -2.23 5.94
N GLY A 100 13.74 -1.00 5.56
CA GLY A 100 14.25 -0.70 4.23
C GLY A 100 14.32 0.79 3.92
N LYS A 101 14.42 1.10 2.62
CA LYS A 101 14.43 2.47 2.09
C LYS A 101 13.20 2.69 1.22
N ILE A 102 12.52 3.82 1.42
CA ILE A 102 11.40 4.26 0.57
C ILE A 102 11.94 4.60 -0.81
N ILE A 103 11.43 3.94 -1.85
CA ILE A 103 11.87 4.17 -3.24
C ILE A 103 10.79 4.75 -4.14
N GLU A 104 9.52 4.69 -3.73
CA GLU A 104 8.37 5.16 -4.51
C GLU A 104 7.16 5.34 -3.58
N VAL A 105 6.43 6.45 -3.66
CA VAL A 105 5.18 6.69 -2.94
C VAL A 105 4.00 6.90 -3.89
N ASN A 106 2.78 6.59 -3.45
CA ASN A 106 1.58 6.90 -4.23
C ASN A 106 1.18 8.37 -4.00
N GLU A 107 1.75 9.27 -4.79
CA GLU A 107 1.49 10.71 -4.69
C GLU A 107 0.01 11.08 -4.89
N GLU A 108 -0.79 10.24 -5.58
CA GLU A 108 -2.22 10.47 -5.77
C GLU A 108 -2.97 10.55 -4.43
N LEU A 109 -2.48 9.89 -3.37
CA LEU A 109 -3.09 9.91 -2.04
C LEU A 109 -3.13 11.31 -1.41
N SER A 110 -2.23 12.21 -1.81
CA SER A 110 -2.22 13.59 -1.33
C SER A 110 -3.42 14.41 -1.81
N SER A 111 -3.92 14.12 -3.01
CA SER A 111 -5.06 14.82 -3.63
C SER A 111 -6.35 14.01 -3.59
N SER A 112 -6.24 12.69 -3.43
CA SER A 112 -7.35 11.76 -3.32
C SER A 112 -7.14 10.77 -2.16
N PRO A 113 -7.22 11.22 -0.89
CA PRO A 113 -7.02 10.38 0.30
C PRO A 113 -7.90 9.13 0.34
N GLY A 114 -9.13 9.20 -0.18
CA GLY A 114 -10.03 8.05 -0.28
C GLY A 114 -9.56 6.91 -1.20
N LEU A 115 -8.46 7.11 -1.94
CA LEU A 115 -7.80 6.03 -2.70
C LEU A 115 -6.91 5.13 -1.81
N VAL A 116 -6.72 5.45 -0.53
CA VAL A 116 -6.18 4.48 0.42
C VAL A 116 -7.09 3.26 0.37
N ARG A 117 -6.58 2.17 -0.21
CA ARG A 117 -7.32 0.93 -0.41
C ARG A 117 -6.68 -0.18 0.40
N GLY A 118 -7.49 -0.86 1.19
CA GLY A 118 -7.25 -2.26 1.53
C GLY A 118 -7.24 -3.12 0.28
N ILE A 119 -6.38 -4.14 0.24
CA ILE A 119 -6.59 -5.22 -0.73
C ILE A 119 -7.92 -5.90 -0.38
N ARG A 120 -8.92 -5.70 -1.24
CA ARG A 120 -10.12 -6.53 -1.30
C ARG A 120 -9.73 -7.87 -1.94
N LEU A 121 -9.94 -8.95 -1.19
CA LEU A 121 -9.68 -10.33 -1.63
C LEU A 121 -10.95 -11.02 -2.19
N ASP A 122 -12.02 -10.27 -2.47
CA ASP A 122 -13.24 -10.79 -3.11
C ASP A 122 -13.18 -10.81 -4.65
#